data_AF-A0A2V8C6N7-F1
#
_entry.id   AF-A0A2V8C6N7-F1
#
_cell.length_a   1.000
_cell.length_b   1.000
_cell.length_c   1.000
_cell.angle_alpha   90.00
_cell.angle_beta   90.00
_cell.angle_gamma   90.00
#
_symmetry.space_group_name_H-M   'P 1'
#
loop_
_entity.id
_entity.type
_entity.pdbx_description
1 polymer ?
#
loop_
_entity_poly.entity_id
_entity_poly.type
_entity_poly.pdbx_seq_one_letter_code
_entity_poly.pdbx_strand_id
1 'polypeptide(L)'
;MDPIGLALDNFDVTGKWRVRENGQPLDTRGDFYDGTPVTKPAELLAALMKRPEPLVRTFTENLLAYALGRRTEYFDQPTIRAIVKAASANDYRMSSFILGVIKSDAFLMKRVEVQTTTEDRQGR
;
A
#
# COMPACT_ATOMS: atom_id res chain seq x y z
N MET A 1 -3.97 -14.62 -14.83
CA MET A 1 -4.97 -13.58 -14.51
C MET A 1 -4.92 -13.38 -13.01
N ASP A 2 -4.85 -12.16 -12.51
CA ASP A 2 -4.90 -11.89 -11.06
C ASP A 2 -6.34 -12.11 -10.56
N PRO A 3 -6.60 -13.10 -9.70
CA PRO A 3 -7.96 -13.41 -9.26
C PRO A 3 -8.65 -12.24 -8.53
N ILE A 4 -7.86 -11.34 -7.94
CA ILE A 4 -8.35 -10.12 -7.28
C ILE A 4 -9.00 -9.17 -8.30
N GLY A 5 -8.47 -9.12 -9.52
CA GLY A 5 -8.97 -8.24 -10.58
C GLY A 5 -10.37 -8.61 -11.07
N LEU A 6 -10.70 -9.91 -11.11
CA LEU A 6 -12.02 -10.40 -11.53
C LEU A 6 -13.15 -9.91 -10.62
N ALA A 7 -12.89 -9.84 -9.31
CA ALA A 7 -13.85 -9.32 -8.34
C ALA A 7 -14.17 -7.83 -8.53
N LEU A 8 -13.34 -7.10 -9.26
CA LEU A 8 -13.48 -5.67 -9.54
C LEU A 8 -13.96 -5.39 -10.97
N ASP A 9 -14.20 -6.41 -11.79
CA ASP A 9 -14.51 -6.26 -13.23
C ASP A 9 -15.84 -5.55 -13.51
N ASN A 10 -16.69 -5.42 -12.48
CA ASN A 10 -17.86 -4.55 -12.51
C ASN A 10 -17.50 -3.07 -12.67
N PHE A 11 -16.29 -2.63 -12.35
CA PHE A 11 -15.84 -1.26 -12.56
C PHE A 11 -15.18 -1.13 -13.93
N ASP A 12 -15.63 -0.17 -14.75
CA ASP A 12 -14.87 0.21 -15.92
C ASP A 12 -13.65 1.07 -15.58
N VAL A 13 -12.88 1.46 -16.60
CA VAL A 13 -11.68 2.30 -16.47
C VAL A 13 -11.95 3.67 -15.86
N THR A 14 -13.21 4.13 -15.84
CA THR A 14 -13.64 5.39 -15.21
C THR A 14 -14.21 5.18 -13.80
N GLY A 15 -14.32 3.93 -13.34
CA GLY A 15 -14.92 3.56 -12.07
C GLY A 15 -16.45 3.45 -12.11
N LYS A 16 -17.07 3.43 -13.29
CA LYS A 16 -18.53 3.25 -13.40
C LYS A 16 -18.89 1.79 -13.22
N TRP A 17 -19.98 1.55 -12.49
CA TRP A 17 -20.54 0.22 -12.29
C TRP A 17 -21.19 -0.33 -13.57
N ARG A 18 -20.84 -1.57 -13.93
CA ARG A 18 -21.35 -2.33 -15.07
C ARG A 18 -21.76 -3.73 -14.64
N VAL A 19 -22.79 -4.25 -15.30
CA VAL A 19 -23.29 -5.63 -15.12
C VAL A 19 -23.17 -6.48 -16.38
N ARG A 20 -22.84 -5.85 -17.51
CA ARG A 20 -22.67 -6.49 -18.81
C ARG A 20 -21.50 -5.91 -19.58
N GLU A 21 -20.87 -6.75 -20.39
CA GLU A 21 -19.86 -6.39 -21.36
C GLU A 21 -20.21 -7.02 -22.71
N ASN A 22 -20.21 -6.23 -23.78
CA ASN A 22 -20.56 -6.68 -25.13
C ASN A 22 -21.92 -7.43 -25.21
N GLY A 23 -22.89 -7.02 -24.39
CA GLY A 23 -24.21 -7.64 -24.30
C GLY A 23 -24.31 -8.89 -23.43
N GLN A 24 -23.19 -9.47 -23.01
CA GLN A 24 -23.11 -10.62 -22.11
C GLN A 24 -23.01 -10.20 -20.64
N PRO A 25 -23.54 -10.98 -19.68
CA PRO A 25 -23.27 -10.79 -18.26
C PRO A 25 -21.76 -10.87 -17.95
N LEU A 26 -21.29 -10.00 -17.06
CA LEU A 26 -19.91 -10.09 -16.55
C LEU A 26 -19.74 -11.33 -15.65
N ASP A 27 -18.62 -12.03 -15.78
CA ASP A 27 -18.23 -13.12 -14.87
C ASP A 27 -17.12 -12.63 -13.95
N THR A 28 -17.50 -12.28 -12.72
CA THR A 28 -16.60 -11.71 -11.71
C THR A 28 -16.10 -12.75 -10.72
N ARG A 29 -16.34 -14.05 -10.97
CA ARG A 29 -15.95 -15.13 -10.06
C ARG A 29 -14.44 -15.36 -10.12
N GLY A 30 -13.79 -15.28 -8.97
CA GLY A 30 -12.40 -15.71 -8.78
C GLY A 30 -12.17 -16.28 -7.38
N ASP A 31 -10.97 -16.79 -7.15
CA ASP A 31 -10.53 -17.28 -5.85
C ASP A 31 -9.35 -16.43 -5.36
N PHE A 32 -9.43 -15.92 -4.14
CA PHE A 32 -8.30 -15.23 -3.51
C PHE A 32 -7.10 -16.18 -3.37
N TYR A 33 -5.90 -15.65 -3.11
CA TYR A 33 -4.67 -16.47 -3.07
C TYR A 33 -4.70 -17.61 -2.03
N ASP A 34 -5.60 -17.53 -1.04
CA ASP A 34 -5.82 -18.53 -0.01
C ASP A 34 -6.97 -19.51 -0.32
N GLY A 35 -7.57 -19.41 -1.51
CA GLY A 35 -8.72 -20.21 -1.95
C GLY A 35 -10.08 -19.68 -1.51
N THR A 36 -10.16 -18.51 -0.85
CA THR A 36 -11.45 -17.88 -0.53
C THR A 36 -12.16 -17.46 -1.82
N PRO A 37 -13.41 -17.90 -2.09
CA PRO A 37 -14.15 -17.42 -3.25
C PRO A 37 -14.43 -15.92 -3.13
N VAL A 38 -14.16 -15.17 -4.20
CA VAL A 38 -14.39 -13.73 -4.28
C VAL A 38 -15.07 -13.43 -5.61
N THR A 39 -16.36 -13.14 -5.54
CA THR A 39 -17.22 -12.90 -6.71
C THR A 39 -17.66 -11.46 -6.83
N LYS A 40 -17.48 -10.65 -5.79
CA LYS A 40 -17.93 -9.26 -5.70
C LYS A 40 -16.93 -8.40 -4.95
N PRO A 41 -16.90 -7.07 -5.18
CA PRO A 41 -15.99 -6.17 -4.48
C PRO A 41 -16.11 -6.21 -2.95
N ALA A 42 -17.33 -6.39 -2.42
CA ALA A 42 -17.55 -6.50 -0.98
C ALA A 42 -16.89 -7.75 -0.36
N GLU A 43 -16.90 -8.86 -1.09
CA GLU A 43 -16.23 -10.10 -0.69
C GLU A 43 -14.71 -9.94 -0.74
N LEU A 44 -14.21 -9.21 -1.75
CA LEU A 44 -12.78 -8.90 -1.86
C LEU A 44 -12.33 -8.05 -0.67
N LEU A 45 -13.10 -7.02 -0.33
CA LEU A 45 -12.83 -6.18 0.82
C LEU A 45 -12.81 -7.02 2.11
N ALA A 46 -13.81 -7.88 2.31
CA ALA A 46 -13.86 -8.76 3.47
C ALA A 46 -12.64 -9.71 3.53
N ALA A 47 -12.19 -10.26 2.41
CA ALA A 47 -11.00 -11.10 2.33
C ALA A 47 -9.72 -10.31 2.68
N LEU A 48 -9.55 -9.10 2.14
CA LEU A 48 -8.42 -8.22 2.46
C LEU A 48 -8.39 -7.82 3.94
N MET A 49 -9.55 -7.60 4.55
CA MET A 49 -9.67 -7.24 5.97
C MET A 49 -9.32 -8.39 6.92
N LYS A 50 -9.28 -9.66 6.46
CA LYS A 50 -8.76 -10.79 7.28
C LYS A 50 -7.26 -10.65 7.57
N ARG A 51 -6.52 -10.03 6.64
CA ARG A 51 -5.07 -9.80 6.78
C ARG A 51 -4.72 -8.42 6.23
N PRO A 52 -5.05 -7.34 6.96
CA PRO A 52 -4.96 -5.98 6.44
C PRO A 52 -3.52 -5.48 6.33
N GLU A 53 -2.58 -6.11 7.04
CA GLU A 53 -1.21 -5.60 7.19
C GLU A 53 -0.48 -5.31 5.87
N PRO A 54 -0.48 -6.19 4.85
CA PRO A 54 0.15 -5.88 3.57
C PRO A 54 -0.45 -4.63 2.90
N LEU A 55 -1.79 -4.50 2.93
CA LEU A 55 -2.51 -3.36 2.36
C LEU A 55 -2.14 -2.06 3.08
N VAL A 56 -2.23 -2.05 4.42
CA VAL A 56 -1.94 -0.84 5.20
C VAL A 56 -0.45 -0.48 5.20
N ARG A 57 0.44 -1.47 5.01
CA ARG A 57 1.88 -1.23 4.86
C ARG A 57 2.17 -0.49 3.56
N THR A 58 1.65 -0.98 2.43
CA THR A 58 1.81 -0.30 1.13
C THR A 58 1.14 1.08 1.15
N PHE A 59 -0.02 1.21 1.80
CA PHE A 59 -0.65 2.51 2.03
C PHE A 59 0.28 3.46 2.81
N THR A 60 0.88 2.99 3.89
CA THR A 60 1.79 3.79 4.74
C THR A 60 3.07 4.16 4.00
N GLU A 61 3.63 3.26 3.19
CA GLU A 61 4.78 3.52 2.31
C GLU A 61 4.49 4.67 1.34
N ASN A 62 3.36 4.60 0.63
CA ASN A 62 2.96 5.63 -0.32
C ASN A 62 2.65 6.96 0.37
N LEU A 63 1.99 6.92 1.55
CA LEU A 63 1.71 8.10 2.34
C LEU A 63 2.99 8.79 2.82
N LEU A 64 3.96 8.01 3.32
CA LEU A 64 5.25 8.54 3.74
C LEU A 64 6.02 9.11 2.54
N ALA A 65 6.06 8.39 1.41
CA ALA A 65 6.72 8.88 0.20
C ALA A 65 6.15 10.22 -0.26
N TYR A 66 4.81 10.34 -0.26
CA TYR A 66 4.12 11.57 -0.58
C TYR A 66 4.48 12.70 0.40
N ALA A 67 4.44 12.42 1.70
CA ALA A 67 4.75 13.40 2.75
C ALA A 67 6.21 13.90 2.71
N LEU A 68 7.15 13.04 2.30
CA LEU A 68 8.57 13.38 2.21
C LEU A 68 8.97 13.98 0.86
N GLY A 69 8.10 13.90 -0.16
CA GLY A 69 8.43 14.31 -1.53
C GLY A 69 9.53 13.46 -2.20
N ARG A 70 9.79 12.26 -1.68
CA ARG A 70 10.78 11.31 -2.21
C ARG A 70 10.28 9.88 -2.09
N ARG A 71 10.86 8.95 -2.85
CA ARG A 71 10.62 7.52 -2.63
C ARG A 71 11.11 7.11 -1.24
N THR A 72 10.40 6.18 -0.63
CA THR A 72 10.86 5.52 0.60
C THR A 72 12.04 4.60 0.30
N GLU A 73 12.99 4.55 1.20
CA GLU A 73 14.18 3.71 1.14
C GLU A 73 14.15 2.60 2.20
N TYR A 74 15.11 1.68 2.15
CA TYR A 74 15.19 0.56 3.08
C TYR A 74 15.24 1.02 4.55
N PHE A 75 15.83 2.18 4.83
CA PHE A 75 15.93 2.73 6.17
C PHE A 75 14.64 3.38 6.67
N ASP A 76 13.64 3.63 5.81
CA ASP A 76 12.33 4.14 6.22
C ASP A 76 11.41 3.00 6.71
N GLN A 77 11.75 1.75 6.38
CA GLN A 77 10.95 0.56 6.69
C GLN A 77 10.68 0.34 8.19
N PRO A 78 11.63 0.61 9.12
CA PRO A 78 11.33 0.61 10.56
C PRO A 78 10.22 1.61 10.95
N THR A 79 10.27 2.83 10.39
CA THR A 79 9.26 3.87 10.63
C THR A 79 7.89 3.43 10.11
N ILE A 80 7.83 2.91 8.89
CA ILE A 80 6.60 2.38 8.29
C ILE A 80 5.98 1.29 9.17
N ARG A 81 6.79 0.30 9.60
CA ARG A 81 6.30 -0.77 10.49
C ARG A 81 5.82 -0.25 11.84
N ALA A 82 6.51 0.74 12.42
CA ALA A 82 6.09 1.36 13.67
C ALA A 82 4.73 2.08 13.52
N ILE A 83 4.53 2.81 12.43
CA ILE A 83 3.27 3.49 12.13
C ILE A 83 2.13 2.47 11.95
N VAL A 84 2.35 1.41 11.16
CA VAL A 84 1.35 0.35 10.95
C VAL A 84 0.95 -0.32 12.28
N LYS A 85 1.94 -0.64 13.12
CA LYS A 85 1.71 -1.24 14.45
C LYS A 85 0.95 -0.29 15.38
N ALA A 86 1.25 1.00 15.36
CA ALA A 86 0.51 1.99 16.15
C ALA A 86 -0.92 2.18 15.63
N ALA A 87 -1.12 2.13 14.31
CA ALA A 87 -2.43 2.23 13.69
C ALA A 87 -3.31 1.01 13.98
N SER A 88 -2.74 -0.20 14.07
CA SER A 88 -3.50 -1.41 14.39
C SER A 88 -4.12 -1.37 15.79
N ALA A 89 -3.48 -0.68 16.75
CA ALA A 89 -4.05 -0.46 18.08
C ALA A 89 -5.23 0.52 18.09
N ASN A 90 -5.49 1.21 16.97
CA ASN A 90 -6.52 2.22 16.80
C ASN A 90 -7.43 1.88 15.61
N ASP A 91 -7.73 0.60 15.40
CA ASP A 91 -8.61 0.08 14.34
C ASP A 91 -8.24 0.57 12.92
N TYR A 92 -6.95 0.79 12.66
CA TYR A 92 -6.44 1.32 11.40
C TYR A 92 -7.12 2.64 10.97
N ARG A 93 -7.50 3.49 11.93
CA ARG A 93 -8.04 4.82 11.62
C ARG A 93 -7.05 5.63 10.79
N MET A 94 -7.55 6.28 9.74
CA MET A 94 -6.76 7.14 8.85
C MET A 94 -5.93 8.18 9.63
N SER A 95 -6.51 8.78 10.67
CA SER A 95 -5.83 9.73 11.56
C SER A 95 -4.56 9.16 12.21
N SER A 96 -4.54 7.86 12.52
CA SER A 96 -3.39 7.20 13.15
C SER A 96 -2.19 7.13 12.20
N PHE A 97 -2.43 6.89 10.91
CA PHE A 97 -1.38 6.91 9.89
C PHE A 97 -0.83 8.32 9.67
N ILE A 98 -1.72 9.31 9.53
CA ILE A 98 -1.32 10.72 9.35
C ILE A 98 -0.50 11.19 10.54
N LEU A 99 -0.99 10.96 11.77
CA LEU A 99 -0.26 11.30 12.99
C LEU A 99 1.07 10.58 13.10
N GLY A 100 1.12 9.30 12.71
CA GLY A 100 2.35 8.52 12.68
C GLY A 100 3.40 9.09 11.73
N VAL A 101 2.98 9.53 10.54
CA VAL A 101 3.88 10.16 9.56
C VAL A 101 4.39 11.50 10.07
N ILE A 102 3.51 12.42 10.47
CA ILE A 102 3.93 13.78 10.86
C ILE A 102 4.76 13.82 12.15
N LYS A 103 4.66 12.79 13.00
CA LYS A 103 5.46 12.65 14.23
C LYS A 103 6.75 11.85 14.02
N SER A 104 7.00 11.33 12.81
CA SER A 104 8.20 10.53 12.55
C SER A 104 9.46 11.38 12.38
N ASP A 105 10.61 10.85 12.77
CA ASP A 105 11.91 11.50 12.53
C ASP A 105 12.16 11.74 11.04
N ALA A 106 11.69 10.82 10.18
CA ALA A 106 11.80 10.96 8.74
C ALA A 106 11.11 12.23 8.21
N PHE A 107 10.01 12.65 8.84
CA PHE A 107 9.28 13.87 8.50
C PHE A 107 9.83 15.10 9.22
N LEU A 108 10.20 14.97 10.50
CA LEU A 108 10.61 16.09 11.34
C LEU A 108 12.06 16.52 11.14
N MET A 109 12.93 15.62 10.66
CA MET A 109 14.37 15.86 10.57
C MET A 109 14.86 15.78 9.13
N LYS A 110 15.77 16.68 8.77
CA LYS A 110 16.54 16.60 7.52
C LYS A 110 17.72 15.67 7.73
N ARG A 111 17.84 14.65 6.90
CA ARG A 111 19.02 13.79 6.88
C ARG A 111 20.20 14.54 6.25
N VAL A 112 21.36 14.49 6.89
CA VAL A 112 22.61 14.94 6.27
C VAL A 112 23.08 13.82 5.34
N GLU A 113 23.27 14.16 4.07
CA GLU A 113 23.86 13.23 3.10
C GLU A 113 25.31 12.95 3.52
N VAL A 114 25.62 11.69 3.78
CA VAL A 114 27.01 11.27 3.98
C VAL A 114 27.66 11.26 2.61
N GLN A 115 28.47 12.28 2.31
CA GLN A 115 29.30 12.27 1.12
C GLN A 115 30.31 11.12 1.27
N THR A 116 30.14 10.07 0.48
CA THR A 116 31.20 9.08 0.26
C THR A 116 32.31 9.79 -0.51
N THR A 117 33.34 10.24 0.20
CA THR A 117 34.60 10.63 -0.40
C THR A 117 35.18 9.39 -1.07
N THR A 118 35.00 9.26 -2.38
CA THR A 118 35.76 8.30 -3.17
C THR A 118 37.21 8.81 -3.17
N GLU A 119 38.03 8.30 -2.26
CA GLU A 119 39.47 8.50 -2.33
C GLU A 119 39.97 7.81 -3.62
N ASP A 120 40.24 8.61 -4.64
CA ASP A 120 41.00 8.20 -5.82
C ASP A 120 42.38 7.71 -5.36
N ARG A 121 42.50 6.42 -5.11
CA ARG A 121 43.80 5.74 -4.99
C ARG A 121 44.38 5.54 -6.39
N GLN A 122 44.85 6.63 -6.98
CA GLN A 122 45.81 6.55 -8.09
C GLN A 122 47.22 6.67 -7.53
N GLY A 123 47.74 5.51 -7.12
CA GLY A 123 49.13 5.30 -6.76
C GLY A 123 50.00 5.29 -8.01
N ARG A 124 51.07 6.08 -7.90
CA ARG A 124 52.35 6.13 -8.63
C ARG A 124 52.70 4.98 -9.56
#